data_AF-A0A7W1A9E1-F1
#
_entry.id   AF-A0A7W1A9E1-F1
#
_cell.length_a   1.000
_cell.length_b   1.000
_cell.length_c   1.000
_cell.angle_alpha   90.00
_cell.angle_beta   90.00
_cell.angle_gamma   90.00
#
_symmetry.space_group_name_H-M   'P 1'
#
loop_
_entity.id
_entity.type
_entity.pdbx_description
1 polymer ?
#
loop_
_entity_poly.entity_id
_entity_poly.type
_entity_poly.pdbx_seq_one_letter_code
_entity_poly.pdbx_strand_id
1 'polypeptide(L)'
;MLSLIEPVCRMLDLDPAGAGLQLLPAATLVPPPAPAASGADRAWSELHGVGTYPVPLSPFPLLPTGPALLFGLDGSNHAAVVATLRARYPHDHPLSVISRAGQPDQAVHVTTLDDLAQRAELADQVWLYLPALPIQADIRGLETLQWVMERLAGPFGCPWDREQTHATLRAFLLEETHETLEALDAEDWPEVRDELGDVLLQVVFHAELARQAGRFDLGDVATAITSKLIRRHPHIFGDVAVSDSAEVLRNWQAIKATERSEKGQTDRKSLLDGIPATLP
;
A
#
# COMPACT_ATOMS: atom_id res chain seq x y z
N MET A 1 20.42 18.82 -14.42
CA MET A 1 19.24 17.93 -14.40
C MET A 1 18.32 18.22 -15.58
N LEU A 2 17.80 19.44 -15.73
CA LEU A 2 16.96 19.84 -16.90
C LEU A 2 17.62 19.54 -18.26
N SER A 3 18.92 19.81 -18.42
CA SER A 3 19.67 19.53 -19.66
C SER A 3 19.75 18.06 -20.07
N LEU A 4 19.57 17.12 -19.13
CA LEU A 4 19.62 15.68 -19.38
C LEU A 4 18.25 15.11 -19.77
N ILE A 5 17.18 15.75 -19.32
CA ILE A 5 15.80 15.29 -19.51
C ILE A 5 15.20 15.90 -20.77
N GLU A 6 15.58 17.13 -21.10
CA GLU A 6 15.05 17.87 -22.24
C GLU A 6 15.09 17.09 -23.57
N PRO A 7 16.17 16.35 -23.93
CA PRO A 7 16.15 15.51 -25.12
C PRO A 7 15.06 14.43 -25.07
N VAL A 8 14.87 13.78 -23.92
CA VAL A 8 13.87 12.74 -23.72
C VAL A 8 12.45 13.31 -23.79
N CYS A 9 12.20 14.44 -23.11
CA CYS A 9 10.91 15.12 -23.17
C CYS A 9 10.56 15.55 -24.60
N ARG A 10 11.51 16.10 -25.36
CA ARG A 10 11.27 16.45 -26.77
C ARG A 10 10.96 15.23 -27.64
N MET A 11 11.63 14.11 -27.40
CA MET A 11 11.37 12.86 -28.14
C MET A 11 9.97 12.29 -27.87
N LEU A 12 9.42 12.56 -26.69
CA LEU A 12 8.11 12.06 -26.24
C LEU A 12 6.99 13.11 -26.34
N ASP A 13 7.29 14.31 -26.84
CA ASP A 13 6.38 15.47 -26.83
C ASP A 13 5.79 15.77 -25.43
N LEU A 14 6.64 15.66 -24.40
CA LEU A 14 6.29 15.91 -23.01
C LEU A 14 6.73 17.30 -22.57
N ASP A 15 5.85 17.97 -21.82
CA ASP A 15 6.23 19.16 -21.05
C ASP A 15 6.90 18.73 -19.72
N PRO A 16 8.21 18.99 -19.52
CA PRO A 16 8.88 18.68 -18.26
C PRO A 16 8.33 19.48 -17.07
N ALA A 17 7.64 20.61 -17.30
CA ALA A 17 6.94 21.38 -16.28
C ALA A 17 5.45 20.98 -16.15
N GLY A 18 5.02 19.95 -16.89
CA GLY A 18 3.64 19.46 -16.89
C GLY A 18 3.18 18.96 -15.51
N ALA A 19 1.86 18.91 -15.33
CA ALA A 19 1.16 18.75 -14.06
C ALA A 19 1.31 17.36 -13.40
N GLY A 20 2.54 16.97 -13.03
CA GLY A 20 2.80 15.78 -12.20
C GLY A 20 3.73 14.73 -12.82
N LEU A 21 4.60 15.09 -13.76
CA LEU A 21 5.63 14.16 -14.25
C LEU A 21 6.60 13.82 -13.11
N GLN A 22 6.64 12.55 -12.73
CA GLN A 22 7.59 12.02 -11.76
C GLN A 22 8.92 11.73 -12.46
N LEU A 23 10.03 12.24 -11.94
CA LEU A 23 11.35 11.94 -12.48
C LEU A 23 12.20 11.25 -11.42
N LEU A 24 12.55 9.98 -11.67
CA LEU A 24 13.20 9.14 -10.66
C LEU A 24 14.31 8.27 -11.28
N PRO A 25 15.43 8.04 -10.58
CA PRO A 25 16.37 7.01 -10.98
C PRO A 25 15.69 5.63 -10.94
N ALA A 26 15.94 4.79 -11.94
CA ALA A 26 15.43 3.41 -11.97
C ALA A 26 15.86 2.61 -10.72
N ALA A 27 17.03 2.92 -10.15
CA ALA A 27 17.52 2.34 -8.90
C ALA A 27 16.56 2.54 -7.70
N THR A 28 15.68 3.54 -7.70
CA THR A 28 14.67 3.73 -6.65
C THR A 28 13.60 2.63 -6.62
N LEU A 29 13.45 1.90 -7.73
CA LEU A 29 12.57 0.74 -7.84
C LEU A 29 13.27 -0.57 -7.47
N VAL A 30 14.57 -0.54 -7.15
CA VAL A 30 15.27 -1.73 -6.69
C VAL A 30 15.05 -1.85 -5.17
N PRO A 31 14.38 -2.91 -4.68
CA PRO A 31 14.20 -3.11 -3.25
C PRO A 31 15.57 -3.15 -2.55
N PRO A 32 15.71 -2.54 -1.36
CA PRO A 32 16.94 -2.71 -0.59
C PRO A 32 17.09 -4.19 -0.20
N PRO A 33 18.33 -4.66 0.04
CA PRO A 33 18.53 -6.01 0.56
C PRO A 33 17.84 -6.15 1.92
N ALA A 34 17.35 -7.35 2.21
CA ALA A 34 16.78 -7.65 3.52
C ALA A 34 17.81 -7.37 4.63
N PRO A 35 17.41 -6.75 5.74
CA PRO A 35 18.30 -6.55 6.87
C PRO A 35 18.81 -7.91 7.37
N ALA A 36 20.10 -7.99 7.70
CA ALA A 36 20.66 -9.18 8.31
C ALA A 36 20.14 -9.30 9.75
N ALA A 37 19.28 -10.27 10.01
CA ALA A 37 18.71 -10.54 11.33
C ALA A 37 19.07 -11.94 11.81
N SER A 38 19.23 -12.12 13.13
CA SER A 38 19.60 -13.40 13.72
C SER A 38 18.86 -13.65 15.04
N GLY A 39 18.77 -14.92 15.45
CA GLY A 39 18.11 -15.29 16.70
C GLY A 39 16.65 -14.82 16.77
N ALA A 40 16.33 -14.01 17.78
CA ALA A 40 15.00 -13.47 18.02
C ALA A 40 14.64 -12.25 17.15
N ASP A 41 15.64 -11.62 16.52
CA ASP A 41 15.43 -10.44 15.67
C ASP A 41 15.00 -10.80 14.24
N ARG A 42 14.95 -12.10 13.93
CA ARG A 42 14.53 -12.63 12.62
C ARG A 42 13.09 -12.23 12.30
N ALA A 43 12.79 -12.14 11.01
CA ALA A 43 11.44 -11.82 10.57
C ALA A 43 10.46 -12.96 10.90
N TRP A 44 9.17 -12.63 10.92
CA TRP A 44 8.10 -13.60 11.18
C TRP A 44 8.20 -14.84 10.28
N SER A 45 8.41 -14.66 8.97
CA SER A 45 8.53 -15.77 8.02
C SER A 45 9.67 -16.73 8.38
N GLU A 46 10.76 -16.20 8.91
CA GLU A 46 11.97 -16.97 9.27
C GLU A 46 11.83 -17.63 10.64
N LEU A 47 11.19 -16.94 11.60
CA LEU A 47 10.87 -17.47 12.92
C LEU A 47 9.90 -18.66 12.82
N HIS A 48 8.96 -18.60 11.90
CA HIS A 48 7.94 -19.63 11.68
C HIS A 48 8.30 -20.64 10.58
N GLY A 49 9.49 -20.54 9.97
CA GLY A 49 9.96 -21.49 8.95
C GLY A 49 9.16 -21.48 7.65
N VAL A 50 8.44 -20.40 7.36
CA VAL A 50 7.59 -20.23 6.16
C VAL A 50 8.39 -19.68 4.97
N GLY A 51 9.55 -19.05 5.22
CA GLY A 51 10.46 -18.58 4.17
C GLY A 51 11.40 -17.48 4.64
N THR A 52 12.18 -16.91 3.71
CA THR A 52 13.00 -15.72 3.96
C THR A 52 12.15 -14.47 3.97
N TYR A 53 12.57 -13.43 4.71
CA TYR A 53 11.85 -12.16 4.73
C TYR A 53 11.79 -11.49 3.35
N PRO A 54 10.60 -11.34 2.73
CA PRO A 54 10.47 -10.53 1.53
C PRO A 54 10.42 -9.06 1.94
N VAL A 55 11.39 -8.25 1.49
CA VAL A 55 11.38 -6.80 1.73
C VAL A 55 10.16 -6.18 1.04
N PRO A 56 9.26 -5.53 1.78
CA PRO A 56 8.06 -4.96 1.19
C PRO A 56 8.39 -3.73 0.33
N LEU A 57 7.64 -3.57 -0.76
CA LEU A 57 7.66 -2.38 -1.61
C LEU A 57 6.76 -1.27 -1.03
N SER A 58 6.91 -0.98 0.27
CA SER A 58 6.06 -0.02 0.99
C SER A 58 6.88 1.10 1.65
N PRO A 59 6.61 2.38 1.34
CA PRO A 59 5.64 2.85 0.34
C PRO A 59 6.07 2.46 -1.08
N PHE A 60 5.10 2.33 -1.99
CA PHE A 60 5.41 2.10 -3.40
C PHE A 60 6.18 3.31 -3.96
N PRO A 61 7.29 3.12 -4.69
CA PRO A 61 8.19 4.22 -5.05
C PRO A 61 7.65 5.17 -6.14
N LEU A 62 6.46 4.88 -6.69
CA LEU A 62 5.78 5.69 -7.70
C LEU A 62 4.35 6.00 -7.27
N LEU A 63 3.80 7.09 -7.79
CA LEU A 63 2.37 7.31 -7.88
C LEU A 63 1.88 6.79 -9.24
N PRO A 64 1.22 5.63 -9.35
CA PRO A 64 0.91 5.04 -10.66
C PRO A 64 -0.09 5.86 -11.48
N THR A 65 -0.92 6.65 -10.81
CA THR A 65 -1.88 7.56 -11.44
C THR A 65 -1.26 8.86 -11.97
N GLY A 66 0.05 9.05 -11.79
CA GLY A 66 0.82 10.12 -12.42
C GLY A 66 1.82 9.56 -13.45
N PRO A 67 2.13 10.29 -14.53
CA PRO A 67 3.14 9.84 -15.48
C PRO A 67 4.52 9.83 -14.82
N ALA A 68 5.38 8.90 -15.22
CA ALA A 68 6.72 8.76 -14.67
C ALA A 68 7.78 8.61 -15.76
N LEU A 69 8.95 9.22 -15.54
CA LEU A 69 10.15 9.06 -16.33
C LEU A 69 11.26 8.50 -15.44
N LEU A 70 11.64 7.25 -15.72
CA LEU A 70 12.73 6.55 -15.05
C LEU A 70 14.01 6.66 -15.86
N PHE A 71 15.14 6.91 -15.21
CA PHE A 71 16.44 6.99 -15.88
C PHE A 71 17.49 6.08 -15.27
N GLY A 72 18.45 5.63 -16.08
CA GLY A 72 19.52 4.74 -15.64
C GLY A 72 19.09 3.28 -15.50
N LEU A 73 18.14 2.84 -16.34
CA LEU A 73 17.86 1.41 -16.48
C LEU A 73 18.99 0.77 -17.30
N ASP A 74 19.49 -0.37 -16.84
CA ASP A 74 20.49 -1.18 -17.54
C ASP A 74 20.33 -2.66 -17.17
N GLY A 75 21.21 -3.51 -17.71
CA GLY A 75 21.15 -4.96 -17.44
C GLY A 75 21.32 -5.34 -15.97
N SER A 76 21.92 -4.50 -15.13
CA SER A 76 22.17 -4.80 -13.71
C SER A 76 20.94 -4.62 -12.81
N ASN A 77 20.03 -3.71 -13.19
CA ASN A 77 18.83 -3.38 -12.41
C ASN A 77 17.52 -3.76 -13.10
N HIS A 78 17.56 -4.16 -14.38
CA HIS A 78 16.39 -4.46 -15.20
C HIS A 78 15.37 -5.38 -14.51
N ALA A 79 15.81 -6.55 -14.04
CA ALA A 79 14.90 -7.55 -13.46
C ALA A 79 14.19 -7.04 -12.21
N ALA A 80 14.91 -6.33 -11.32
CA ALA A 80 14.35 -5.78 -10.10
C ALA A 80 13.36 -4.64 -10.39
N VAL A 81 13.69 -3.74 -11.33
CA VAL A 81 12.80 -2.66 -11.74
C VAL A 81 11.50 -3.21 -12.34
N VAL A 82 11.60 -4.19 -13.24
CA VAL A 82 10.44 -4.85 -13.83
C VAL A 82 9.58 -5.55 -12.78
N ALA A 83 10.20 -6.25 -11.82
CA ALA A 83 9.49 -6.91 -10.73
C ALA A 83 8.70 -5.90 -9.88
N THR A 84 9.32 -4.77 -9.54
CA THR A 84 8.66 -3.69 -8.80
C THR A 84 7.52 -3.06 -9.59
N LEU A 85 7.70 -2.79 -10.89
CA LEU A 85 6.62 -2.27 -11.74
C LEU A 85 5.45 -3.25 -11.81
N ARG A 86 5.71 -4.55 -12.00
CA ARG A 86 4.67 -5.61 -12.04
C ARG A 86 3.93 -5.81 -10.72
N ALA A 87 4.49 -5.35 -9.60
CA ALA A 87 3.77 -5.35 -8.33
C ALA A 87 2.56 -4.40 -8.34
N ARG A 88 2.48 -3.46 -9.30
CA ARG A 88 1.45 -2.42 -9.33
C ARG A 88 0.80 -2.17 -10.70
N TYR A 89 1.58 -2.20 -11.77
CA TYR A 89 1.10 -1.94 -13.13
C TYR A 89 0.59 -3.23 -13.80
N PRO A 90 -0.47 -3.15 -14.63
CA PRO A 90 -0.88 -4.25 -15.49
C PRO A 90 0.25 -4.75 -16.39
N HIS A 91 0.22 -6.04 -16.68
CA HIS A 91 1.20 -6.74 -17.53
C HIS A 91 1.32 -6.14 -18.94
N ASP A 92 0.20 -5.71 -19.50
CA ASP A 92 0.07 -5.12 -20.83
C ASP A 92 0.19 -3.59 -20.81
N HIS A 93 0.56 -2.97 -19.67
CA HIS A 93 0.67 -1.53 -19.56
C HIS A 93 1.65 -0.98 -20.61
N PRO A 94 1.21 -0.05 -21.49
CA PRO A 94 2.07 0.51 -22.52
C PRO A 94 3.12 1.42 -21.89
N LEU A 95 4.36 1.30 -22.34
CA LEU A 95 5.47 2.15 -21.92
C LEU A 95 6.38 2.48 -23.10
N SER A 96 7.19 3.51 -22.96
CA SER A 96 8.22 3.85 -23.96
C SER A 96 9.60 3.60 -23.40
N VAL A 97 10.42 2.89 -24.18
CA VAL A 97 11.85 2.68 -23.96
C VAL A 97 12.59 3.72 -24.80
N ILE A 98 13.37 4.58 -24.16
CA ILE A 98 14.13 5.63 -24.84
C ILE A 98 15.62 5.34 -24.68
N SER A 99 16.30 5.18 -25.80
CA SER A 99 17.72 4.88 -25.86
C SER A 99 18.48 6.05 -26.45
N ARG A 100 19.67 6.32 -25.91
CA ARG A 100 20.65 7.28 -26.47
C ARG A 100 20.05 8.67 -26.70
N ALA A 101 19.18 9.12 -25.80
CA ALA A 101 18.50 10.41 -25.92
C ALA A 101 19.49 11.56 -26.11
N GLY A 102 19.24 12.42 -27.08
CA GLY A 102 20.13 13.53 -27.43
C GLY A 102 21.33 13.15 -28.32
N GLN A 103 21.44 11.88 -28.76
CA GLN A 103 22.44 11.42 -29.73
C GLN A 103 21.83 11.29 -31.14
N PRO A 104 22.65 11.27 -32.22
CA PRO A 104 22.14 11.16 -33.60
C PRO A 104 21.31 9.89 -33.87
N ASP A 105 21.60 8.80 -33.15
CA ASP A 105 20.92 7.51 -33.23
C ASP A 105 19.99 7.25 -32.04
N GLN A 106 19.45 8.33 -31.46
CA GLN A 106 18.39 8.27 -30.45
C GLN A 106 17.17 7.51 -30.99
N ALA A 107 16.53 6.73 -30.13
CA ALA A 107 15.34 5.97 -30.50
C ALA A 107 14.30 5.97 -29.37
N VAL A 108 13.02 6.08 -29.75
CA VAL A 108 11.87 5.77 -28.89
C VAL A 108 11.25 4.48 -29.41
N HIS A 109 11.03 3.54 -28.52
CA HIS A 109 10.32 2.31 -28.85
C HIS A 109 9.18 2.09 -27.85
N VAL A 110 7.94 2.10 -28.35
CA VAL A 110 6.75 1.81 -27.57
C VAL A 110 6.59 0.29 -27.48
N THR A 111 6.35 -0.20 -26.27
CA THR A 111 6.28 -1.64 -25.92
C THR A 111 5.37 -1.81 -24.71
N THR A 112 5.13 -3.05 -24.25
CA THR A 112 4.43 -3.31 -22.99
C THR A 112 5.39 -3.64 -21.84
N LEU A 113 4.90 -3.63 -20.60
CA LEU A 113 5.66 -4.07 -19.43
C LEU A 113 6.09 -5.55 -19.53
N ASP A 114 5.23 -6.41 -20.06
CA ASP A 114 5.57 -7.82 -20.28
C ASP A 114 6.61 -8.02 -21.38
N ASP A 115 6.52 -7.26 -22.47
CA ASP A 115 7.56 -7.29 -23.51
C ASP A 115 8.89 -6.79 -22.97
N LEU A 116 8.89 -5.71 -22.18
CA LEU A 116 10.09 -5.20 -21.50
C LEU A 116 10.71 -6.30 -20.62
N ALA A 117 9.89 -6.98 -19.81
CA ALA A 117 10.33 -8.04 -18.93
C ALA A 117 10.96 -9.24 -19.66
N GLN A 118 10.56 -9.51 -20.90
CA GLN A 118 11.08 -10.60 -21.72
C GLN A 118 12.35 -10.21 -22.49
N ARG A 119 12.77 -8.94 -22.46
CA ARG A 119 13.99 -8.50 -23.18
C ARG A 119 15.24 -9.07 -22.52
N ALA A 120 15.99 -9.83 -23.30
CA ALA A 120 17.27 -10.39 -22.89
C ALA A 120 18.38 -9.32 -22.76
N GLU A 121 18.35 -8.31 -23.63
CA GLU A 121 19.37 -7.26 -23.67
C GLU A 121 18.73 -5.87 -23.65
N LEU A 122 19.27 -5.00 -22.81
CA LEU A 122 18.99 -3.57 -22.79
C LEU A 122 20.27 -2.82 -23.14
N ALA A 123 20.14 -1.73 -23.89
CA ALA A 123 21.23 -0.78 -24.04
C ALA A 123 21.59 -0.18 -22.68
N ASP A 124 22.83 0.30 -22.54
CA ASP A 124 23.25 1.00 -21.32
C ASP A 124 22.48 2.31 -21.14
N GLN A 125 22.04 2.58 -19.91
CA GLN A 125 21.40 3.83 -19.48
C GLN A 125 20.15 4.20 -20.30
N VAL A 126 19.26 3.23 -20.44
CA VAL A 126 17.93 3.41 -21.01
C VAL A 126 17.06 4.24 -20.08
N TRP A 127 16.17 5.03 -20.69
CA TRP A 127 15.09 5.70 -20.00
C TRP A 127 13.78 4.96 -20.24
N LEU A 128 12.91 4.93 -19.22
CA LEU A 128 11.54 4.43 -19.36
C LEU A 128 10.58 5.57 -19.13
N TYR A 129 9.63 5.75 -20.04
CA TYR A 129 8.45 6.56 -19.80
C TYR A 129 7.25 5.66 -19.55
N LEU A 130 6.64 5.82 -18.37
CA LEU A 130 5.39 5.18 -17.98
C LEU A 130 4.28 6.23 -18.03
N PRO A 131 3.30 6.09 -18.94
CA PRO A 131 2.07 6.86 -18.90
C PRO A 131 1.33 6.66 -17.58
N ALA A 132 0.56 7.66 -17.16
CA ALA A 132 -0.31 7.54 -16.00
C ALA A 132 -1.31 6.38 -16.16
N LEU A 133 -1.48 5.57 -15.12
CA LEU A 133 -2.60 4.64 -15.05
C LEU A 133 -3.89 5.41 -14.75
N PRO A 134 -5.00 5.10 -15.47
CA PRO A 134 -6.32 5.47 -15.00
C PRO A 134 -6.53 4.93 -13.58
N ILE A 135 -7.20 5.68 -12.72
CA ILE A 135 -7.44 5.26 -11.33
C ILE A 135 -8.13 3.89 -11.25
N GLN A 136 -9.01 3.58 -12.20
CA GLN A 136 -9.71 2.29 -12.29
C GLN A 136 -8.78 1.12 -12.63
N ALA A 137 -7.62 1.37 -13.22
CA ALA A 137 -6.60 0.36 -13.51
C ALA A 137 -5.60 0.19 -12.35
N ASP A 138 -5.55 1.13 -11.41
CA ASP A 138 -4.72 1.05 -10.21
C ASP A 138 -5.41 0.26 -9.08
N ILE A 139 -5.88 -0.95 -9.40
CA ILE A 139 -6.78 -1.76 -8.54
C ILE A 139 -6.15 -2.22 -7.22
N ARG A 140 -4.84 -2.07 -7.05
CA ARG A 140 -4.13 -2.44 -5.81
C ARG A 140 -4.09 -1.28 -4.81
N GLY A 141 -4.59 -0.10 -5.17
CA GLY A 141 -4.53 1.11 -4.35
C GLY A 141 -5.65 1.22 -3.34
N LEU A 142 -5.30 1.59 -2.12
CA LEU A 142 -6.30 1.94 -1.11
C LEU A 142 -7.05 3.22 -1.51
N GLU A 143 -6.36 4.15 -2.17
CA GLU A 143 -6.94 5.35 -2.77
C GLU A 143 -7.94 5.01 -3.87
N THR A 144 -7.66 3.97 -4.67
CA THR A 144 -8.59 3.45 -5.67
C THR A 144 -9.82 2.85 -5.02
N LEU A 145 -9.65 2.03 -3.97
CA LEU A 145 -10.77 1.47 -3.21
C LEU A 145 -11.65 2.58 -2.60
N GLN A 146 -11.03 3.59 -2.00
CA GLN A 146 -11.74 4.77 -1.50
C GLN A 146 -12.51 5.47 -2.62
N TRP A 147 -11.87 5.72 -3.77
CA TRP A 147 -12.51 6.34 -4.92
C TRP A 147 -13.70 5.52 -5.45
N VAL A 148 -13.58 4.19 -5.50
CA VAL A 148 -14.68 3.29 -5.87
C VAL A 148 -15.85 3.47 -4.91
N MET A 149 -15.60 3.43 -3.59
CA MET A 149 -16.65 3.61 -2.59
C MET A 149 -17.33 4.99 -2.69
N GLU A 150 -16.57 6.06 -2.87
CA GLU A 150 -17.12 7.41 -3.10
C GLU A 150 -18.01 7.49 -4.35
N ARG A 151 -17.71 6.69 -5.39
CA ARG A 151 -18.54 6.60 -6.59
C ARG A 151 -19.80 5.79 -6.36
N LEU A 152 -19.70 4.67 -5.63
CA LEU A 152 -20.83 3.79 -5.33
C LEU A 152 -21.83 4.46 -4.39
N ALA A 153 -21.37 5.06 -3.29
CA ALA A 153 -22.21 5.72 -2.29
C ALA A 153 -22.55 7.18 -2.63
N GLY A 154 -21.95 7.74 -3.69
CA GLY A 154 -22.16 9.13 -4.11
C GLY A 154 -23.39 9.37 -5.00
N PRO A 155 -23.64 10.62 -5.42
CA PRO A 155 -24.68 10.94 -6.40
C PRO A 155 -24.52 10.13 -7.68
N PHE A 156 -25.63 9.62 -8.22
CA PHE A 156 -25.67 8.74 -9.39
C PHE A 156 -24.93 7.39 -9.22
N GLY A 157 -24.52 7.06 -7.99
CA GLY A 157 -23.96 5.76 -7.64
C GLY A 157 -25.01 4.66 -7.53
N CYS A 158 -24.56 3.50 -7.07
CA CYS A 158 -25.37 2.31 -6.90
C CYS A 158 -26.55 2.56 -5.93
N PRO A 159 -27.80 2.21 -6.29
CA PRO A 159 -28.95 2.41 -5.41
C PRO A 159 -28.82 1.71 -4.06
N TRP A 160 -28.28 0.48 -4.04
CA TRP A 160 -28.10 -0.31 -2.82
C TRP A 160 -27.05 0.31 -1.90
N ASP A 161 -25.90 0.74 -2.44
CA ASP A 161 -24.85 1.35 -1.61
C ASP A 161 -25.33 2.68 -0.99
N ARG A 162 -26.10 3.46 -1.73
CA ARG A 162 -26.63 4.75 -1.28
C ARG A 162 -27.71 4.66 -0.20
N GLU A 163 -28.44 3.55 -0.11
CA GLU A 163 -29.45 3.35 0.95
C GLU A 163 -28.87 2.80 2.25
N GLN A 164 -27.59 2.38 2.26
CA GLN A 164 -26.96 1.84 3.45
C GLN A 164 -26.79 2.87 4.56
N THR A 165 -26.80 2.37 5.79
CA THR A 165 -26.53 3.13 7.00
C THR A 165 -25.54 2.35 7.86
N HIS A 166 -24.91 3.01 8.83
CA HIS A 166 -24.11 2.29 9.82
C HIS A 166 -24.90 1.20 10.54
N ALA A 167 -26.24 1.30 10.64
CA ALA A 167 -27.05 0.28 11.30
C ALA A 167 -27.25 -0.95 10.42
N THR A 168 -27.47 -0.77 9.12
CA THR A 168 -27.67 -1.88 8.16
C THR A 168 -26.37 -2.64 7.91
N LEU A 169 -25.23 -1.93 7.88
CA LEU A 169 -23.90 -2.52 7.64
C LEU A 169 -23.35 -3.37 8.80
N ARG A 170 -23.90 -3.26 10.01
CA ARG A 170 -23.40 -4.01 11.18
C ARG A 170 -23.48 -5.53 11.04
N ALA A 171 -24.53 -6.02 10.39
CA ALA A 171 -24.70 -7.46 10.19
C ALA A 171 -23.63 -7.99 9.24
N PHE A 172 -23.44 -7.31 8.10
CA PHE A 172 -22.39 -7.64 7.14
C PHE A 172 -21.01 -7.63 7.78
N LEU A 173 -20.62 -6.57 8.51
CA LEU A 173 -19.32 -6.56 9.19
C LEU A 173 -19.11 -7.75 10.15
N LEU A 174 -20.16 -8.21 10.82
CA LEU A 174 -20.06 -9.39 11.69
C LEU A 174 -19.94 -10.69 10.87
N GLU A 175 -20.68 -10.79 9.77
CA GLU A 175 -20.66 -11.90 8.82
C GLU A 175 -19.27 -12.06 8.18
N GLU A 176 -18.73 -11.01 7.55
CA GLU A 176 -17.37 -11.04 6.94
C GLU A 176 -16.29 -11.40 7.96
N THR A 177 -16.48 -10.98 9.23
CA THR A 177 -15.56 -11.34 10.31
C THR A 177 -15.63 -12.83 10.62
N HIS A 178 -16.81 -13.44 10.61
CA HIS A 178 -16.97 -14.87 10.81
C HIS A 178 -16.44 -15.68 9.62
N GLU A 179 -16.70 -15.24 8.39
CA GLU A 179 -16.20 -15.88 7.16
C GLU A 179 -14.66 -15.81 7.12
N THR A 180 -14.06 -14.67 7.47
CA THR A 180 -12.60 -14.55 7.64
C THR A 180 -12.06 -15.57 8.65
N LEU A 181 -12.74 -15.76 9.79
CA LEU A 181 -12.31 -16.73 10.81
C LEU A 181 -12.45 -18.18 10.33
N GLU A 182 -13.54 -18.50 9.62
CA GLU A 182 -13.74 -19.82 9.02
C GLU A 182 -12.66 -20.13 7.97
N ALA A 183 -12.34 -19.18 7.10
CA ALA A 183 -11.28 -19.31 6.11
C ALA A 183 -9.90 -19.51 6.76
N LEU A 184 -9.62 -18.81 7.88
CA LEU A 184 -8.39 -18.98 8.66
C LEU A 184 -8.31 -20.37 9.31
N ASP A 185 -9.41 -20.84 9.89
CA ASP A 185 -9.49 -22.19 10.50
C ASP A 185 -9.33 -23.30 9.45
N ALA A 186 -9.76 -23.04 8.21
CA ALA A 186 -9.59 -23.94 7.06
C ALA A 186 -8.21 -23.85 6.38
N GLU A 187 -7.37 -22.88 6.76
CA GLU A 187 -6.11 -22.52 6.06
C GLU A 187 -6.29 -22.26 4.55
N ASP A 188 -7.46 -21.77 4.13
CA ASP A 188 -7.76 -21.43 2.72
C ASP A 188 -7.27 -20.00 2.41
N TRP A 189 -5.99 -19.87 2.03
CA TRP A 189 -5.36 -18.55 1.83
C TRP A 189 -6.00 -17.69 0.72
N PRO A 190 -6.46 -18.24 -0.43
CA PRO A 190 -7.30 -17.51 -1.36
C PRO A 190 -8.55 -16.93 -0.70
N GLU A 191 -9.30 -17.72 0.06
CA GLU A 191 -10.51 -17.26 0.73
C GLU A 191 -10.20 -16.23 1.82
N VAL A 192 -9.18 -16.47 2.66
CA VAL A 192 -8.70 -15.50 3.68
C VAL A 192 -8.40 -14.15 3.05
N ARG A 193 -7.81 -14.11 1.84
CA ARG A 193 -7.53 -12.85 1.14
C ARG A 193 -8.80 -12.15 0.73
N ASP A 194 -9.77 -12.89 0.22
CA ASP A 194 -11.02 -12.34 -0.31
C ASP A 194 -11.88 -11.80 0.84
N GLU A 195 -12.03 -12.57 1.93
CA GLU A 195 -12.78 -12.19 3.15
C GLU A 195 -12.13 -11.01 3.92
N LEU A 196 -10.80 -10.97 4.01
CA LEU A 196 -10.10 -9.78 4.53
C LEU A 196 -10.35 -8.55 3.66
N GLY A 197 -10.59 -8.74 2.36
CA GLY A 197 -11.01 -7.72 1.43
C GLY A 197 -12.41 -7.19 1.77
N ASP A 198 -13.34 -8.07 2.12
CA ASP A 198 -14.70 -7.69 2.50
C ASP A 198 -14.76 -7.01 3.88
N VAL A 199 -13.96 -7.45 4.85
CA VAL A 199 -13.75 -6.70 6.10
C VAL A 199 -13.19 -5.30 5.82
N LEU A 200 -12.21 -5.18 4.90
CA LEU A 200 -11.66 -3.88 4.49
C LEU A 200 -12.73 -3.01 3.80
N LEU A 201 -13.57 -3.60 2.95
CA LEU A 201 -14.71 -2.92 2.32
C LEU A 201 -15.62 -2.30 3.38
N GLN A 202 -15.97 -3.05 4.43
CA GLN A 202 -16.81 -2.53 5.52
C GLN A 202 -16.16 -1.33 6.21
N VAL A 203 -14.84 -1.36 6.47
CA VAL A 203 -14.11 -0.22 7.06
C VAL A 203 -14.21 1.02 6.17
N VAL A 204 -13.97 0.87 4.86
CA VAL A 204 -14.03 1.97 3.90
C VAL A 204 -15.47 2.50 3.74
N PHE A 205 -16.47 1.62 3.74
CA PHE A 205 -17.88 2.01 3.63
C PHE A 205 -18.32 2.83 4.86
N HIS A 206 -18.02 2.36 6.07
CA HIS A 206 -18.30 3.12 7.28
C HIS A 206 -17.59 4.48 7.30
N ALA A 207 -16.35 4.55 6.80
CA ALA A 207 -15.63 5.82 6.69
C ALA A 207 -16.27 6.77 5.67
N GLU A 208 -16.75 6.29 4.53
CA GLU A 208 -17.43 7.11 3.52
C GLU A 208 -18.75 7.68 4.04
N LEU A 209 -19.57 6.86 4.70
CA LEU A 209 -20.82 7.34 5.33
C LEU A 209 -20.55 8.40 6.41
N ALA A 210 -19.50 8.22 7.21
CA ALA A 210 -19.09 9.18 8.22
C ALA A 210 -18.57 10.49 7.60
N ARG A 211 -17.86 10.43 6.48
CA ARG A 211 -17.36 11.58 5.74
C ARG A 211 -18.50 12.39 5.16
N GLN A 212 -19.48 11.74 4.51
CA GLN A 212 -20.69 12.41 4.02
C GLN A 212 -21.49 13.08 5.16
N ALA A 213 -21.46 12.51 6.36
CA ALA A 213 -22.08 13.07 7.56
C ALA A 213 -21.22 14.15 8.26
N GLY A 214 -20.03 14.49 7.75
CA GLY A 214 -19.12 15.47 8.33
C GLY A 214 -18.55 15.07 9.70
N ARG A 215 -18.39 13.76 9.96
CA ARG A 215 -17.95 13.22 11.26
C ARG A 215 -16.46 12.89 11.29
N PHE A 216 -16.03 11.99 10.41
CA PHE A 216 -14.64 11.55 10.22
C PHE A 216 -14.52 10.90 8.84
N ASP A 217 -13.31 10.75 8.33
CA ASP A 217 -13.03 10.05 7.07
C ASP A 217 -12.05 8.87 7.24
N LEU A 218 -11.68 8.22 6.12
CA LEU A 218 -10.75 7.09 6.14
C LEU A 218 -9.35 7.48 6.64
N GLY A 219 -8.93 8.72 6.39
CA GLY A 219 -7.67 9.28 6.88
C GLY A 219 -7.68 9.44 8.40
N ASP A 220 -8.80 9.82 8.99
CA ASP A 220 -8.97 9.86 10.45
C ASP A 220 -8.88 8.44 11.07
N VAL A 221 -9.50 7.44 10.42
CA VAL A 221 -9.40 6.03 10.85
C VAL A 221 -7.94 5.57 10.83
N ALA A 222 -7.22 5.83 9.73
CA ALA A 222 -5.80 5.52 9.58
C ALA A 222 -4.94 6.25 10.62
N THR A 223 -5.21 7.53 10.85
CA THR A 223 -4.51 8.33 11.87
C THR A 223 -4.69 7.75 13.27
N ALA A 224 -5.92 7.34 13.60
CA ALA A 224 -6.25 6.79 14.91
C ALA A 224 -5.55 5.45 15.19
N ILE A 225 -5.39 4.58 14.20
CA ILE A 225 -4.67 3.31 14.36
C ILE A 225 -3.16 3.49 14.28
N THR A 226 -2.65 4.25 13.30
CA THR A 226 -1.21 4.46 13.10
C THR A 226 -0.56 5.18 14.27
N SER A 227 -1.14 6.29 14.74
CA SER A 227 -0.61 7.02 15.90
C SER A 227 -0.62 6.15 17.16
N LYS A 228 -1.64 5.30 17.32
CA LYS A 228 -1.75 4.35 18.43
C LYS A 228 -0.68 3.27 18.36
N LEU A 229 -0.43 2.70 17.19
CA LEU A 229 0.60 1.68 16.99
C LEU A 229 2.00 2.26 17.23
N ILE A 230 2.33 3.43 16.66
CA ILE A 230 3.62 4.10 16.87
C ILE A 230 3.86 4.34 18.36
N ARG A 231 2.89 4.97 19.05
CA ARG A 231 3.01 5.28 20.47
C ARG A 231 3.14 4.04 21.36
N ARG A 232 2.47 2.94 21.02
CA ARG A 232 2.49 1.70 21.81
C ARG A 232 3.69 0.80 21.51
N HIS A 233 4.53 1.14 20.54
CA HIS A 233 5.77 0.45 20.22
C HIS A 233 6.98 1.40 20.30
N PRO A 234 7.25 2.01 21.47
CA PRO A 234 8.40 2.90 21.62
C PRO A 234 9.75 2.17 21.51
N HIS A 235 9.74 0.84 21.48
CA HIS A 235 10.91 0.00 21.22
C HIS A 235 11.21 -0.21 19.73
N ILE A 236 10.27 0.16 18.86
CA ILE A 236 10.46 0.17 17.41
C ILE A 236 10.60 1.59 16.89
N PHE A 237 9.78 2.53 17.40
CA PHE A 237 9.68 3.91 16.89
C PHE A 237 10.27 4.96 17.84
N GLY A 238 10.98 4.55 18.89
CA GLY A 238 11.62 5.44 19.86
C GLY A 238 12.87 4.78 20.46
N ASP A 239 13.22 5.16 21.69
CA ASP A 239 14.50 4.78 22.31
C ASP A 239 14.37 3.72 23.43
N VAL A 240 13.19 3.10 23.59
CA VAL A 240 12.98 2.11 24.67
C VAL A 240 13.56 0.77 24.26
N ALA A 241 14.61 0.30 24.94
CA ALA A 241 15.07 -1.07 24.76
C ALA A 241 14.15 -2.06 25.50
N VAL A 242 13.93 -3.24 24.91
CA VAL A 242 13.24 -4.38 25.52
C VAL A 242 14.04 -5.65 25.29
N SER A 243 14.03 -6.58 26.24
CA SER A 243 14.76 -7.85 26.13
C SER A 243 13.92 -9.00 25.58
N ASP A 244 12.59 -8.96 25.75
CA ASP A 244 11.68 -10.03 25.34
C ASP A 244 10.22 -9.56 25.17
N SER A 245 9.38 -10.46 24.67
CA SER A 245 7.95 -10.21 24.47
C SER A 245 7.18 -9.98 25.78
N ALA A 246 7.64 -10.52 26.91
CA ALA A 246 6.99 -10.30 28.20
C ALA A 246 7.20 -8.85 28.67
N GLU A 247 8.38 -8.28 28.43
CA GLU A 247 8.65 -6.86 28.65
C GLU A 247 7.84 -5.96 27.71
N VAL A 248 7.74 -6.34 26.43
CA VAL A 248 6.84 -5.64 25.47
C VAL A 248 5.41 -5.63 25.99
N LEU A 249 4.89 -6.76 26.48
CA LEU A 249 3.54 -6.85 27.04
C LEU A 249 3.36 -5.98 28.29
N ARG A 250 4.35 -5.95 29.21
CA ARG A 250 4.30 -5.07 30.39
C ARG A 250 4.26 -3.60 30.00
N ASN A 251 5.13 -3.17 29.09
CA ASN A 251 5.19 -1.80 28.58
C ASN A 251 3.88 -1.42 27.89
N TRP A 252 3.34 -2.33 27.07
CA TRP A 252 2.06 -2.14 26.39
C TRP A 252 0.89 -1.95 27.36
N GLN A 253 0.80 -2.75 28.42
CA GLN A 253 -0.25 -2.60 29.42
C GLN A 253 -0.11 -1.30 30.22
N ALA A 254 1.11 -0.88 30.56
CA ALA A 254 1.38 0.40 31.21
C ALA A 254 0.93 1.58 30.34
N ILE A 255 1.32 1.60 29.06
CA ILE A 255 0.88 2.63 28.10
C ILE A 255 -0.65 2.65 27.99
N LYS A 256 -1.29 1.47 27.86
CA LYS A 256 -2.76 1.38 27.84
C LYS A 256 -3.41 1.91 29.12
N ALA A 257 -2.79 1.75 30.29
CA ALA A 257 -3.30 2.28 31.54
C ALA A 257 -3.25 3.81 31.57
N THR A 258 -2.12 4.40 31.16
CA THR A 258 -1.97 5.85 31.04
C THR A 258 -2.99 6.43 30.06
N GLU A 259 -3.13 5.84 28.87
CA GLU A 259 -4.13 6.26 27.87
C GLU A 259 -5.57 6.25 28.40
N ARG A 260 -5.91 5.27 29.25
CA ARG A 260 -7.24 5.21 29.89
C ARG A 260 -7.41 6.34 30.89
N SER A 261 -6.40 6.61 31.72
CA SER A 261 -6.44 7.72 32.68
C SER A 261 -6.59 9.08 31.99
N GLU A 262 -5.86 9.32 30.89
CA GLU A 262 -5.95 10.55 30.09
C GLU A 262 -7.34 10.77 29.47
N LYS A 263 -8.03 9.68 29.11
CA LYS A 263 -9.39 9.70 28.57
C LYS A 263 -10.48 9.78 29.65
N GLY A 264 -10.11 9.93 30.92
CA GLY A 264 -11.06 9.89 32.03
C GLY A 264 -11.74 8.52 32.22
N GLN A 265 -11.19 7.46 31.62
CA GLN A 265 -11.68 6.07 31.73
C GLN A 265 -11.00 5.36 32.90
N THR A 266 -10.96 6.00 34.08
CA THR A 266 -10.31 5.47 35.29
C THR A 266 -11.09 4.32 35.93
N ASP A 267 -12.39 4.20 35.64
CA ASP A 267 -13.27 3.22 36.26
C ASP A 267 -13.82 2.22 35.23
N ARG A 268 -13.04 1.18 34.93
CA ARG A 268 -13.64 -0.13 34.65
C ARG A 268 -13.59 -0.90 35.95
N LYS A 269 -14.74 -1.01 36.63
CA LYS A 269 -14.87 -1.77 37.89
C LYS A 269 -14.83 -3.28 37.64
N SER A 270 -14.93 -3.72 36.38
CA SER A 270 -14.93 -5.13 35.98
C SER A 270 -14.05 -5.40 34.75
N LEU A 271 -13.41 -6.57 34.71
CA LEU A 271 -12.71 -7.12 33.54
C LEU A 271 -13.62 -7.23 32.29
N LEU A 272 -14.94 -7.23 32.49
CA LEU A 272 -15.96 -7.34 31.44
C LEU A 272 -16.40 -5.99 30.85
N ASP A 273 -16.06 -4.85 31.47
CA ASP A 273 -16.56 -3.52 31.03
C ASP A 273 -16.04 -3.11 29.63
N GLY A 274 -15.16 -3.91 29.01
CA GLY A 274 -14.60 -3.69 27.68
C GLY A 274 -14.91 -4.78 26.66
N ILE A 275 -15.73 -5.76 27.02
CA ILE A 275 -16.25 -6.77 26.10
C ILE A 275 -17.51 -6.18 25.46
N PRO A 276 -17.54 -5.96 24.12
CA PRO A 276 -18.77 -5.61 23.43
C PRO A 276 -19.91 -6.54 23.87
N ALA A 277 -21.07 -5.98 24.21
CA ALA A 277 -22.24 -6.78 24.62
C ALA A 277 -22.74 -7.74 23.53
N THR A 278 -22.21 -7.59 22.32
CA THR A 278 -22.49 -8.39 21.13
C THR A 278 -21.48 -9.52 20.90
N LEU A 279 -20.42 -9.63 21.72
CA LEU A 279 -19.54 -10.80 21.67
C LEU A 279 -20.25 -11.98 22.34
N PRO A 280 -20.25 -13.18 21.71
CA PRO A 280 -20.76 -14.41 22.30
C PRO A 280 -20.14 -14.76 23.67
#